data_AF-A0A1B8ZBF7-F1
#
_entry.id   AF-A0A1B8ZBF7-F1
#
_cell.length_a   1.000
_cell.length_b   1.000
_cell.length_c   1.000
_cell.angle_alpha   90.00
_cell.angle_beta   90.00
_cell.angle_gamma   90.00
#
_symmetry.space_group_name_H-M   'P 1'
#
loop_
_entity.id
_entity.type
_entity.pdbx_description
1 polymer ?
#
loop_
_entity_poly.entity_id
_entity_poly.type
_entity_poly.pdbx_seq_one_letter_code
_entity_poly.pdbx_strand_id
1 'polypeptide(L)'
;MATESMDYKDKGFITSDIFMQLALYYIHEEFKKDQYTFIRKEVLTDYHLTVINGQMGGWFAFLWDPYISNASEEQTMVEILQIVKTKVYHKGTNITLTELQAIPTVDGDFKIFYNKPFPTSELIKMLDALIQMLEGDWEYEDYDMHIDYYYF
;
A
#
# COMPACT_ATOMS: atom_id res chain seq x y z
N MET A 1 -2.36 -5.45 -16.54
CA MET A 1 -1.98 -4.98 -15.20
C MET A 1 -0.52 -4.56 -15.28
N ALA A 2 -0.21 -3.30 -14.99
CA ALA A 2 1.15 -2.81 -15.03
C ALA A 2 1.88 -3.20 -13.74
N THR A 3 3.16 -3.54 -13.85
CA THR A 3 4.04 -3.72 -12.70
C THR A 3 4.93 -2.51 -12.58
N GLU A 4 5.09 -2.03 -11.37
CA GLU A 4 5.79 -0.79 -11.06
C GLU A 4 6.77 -1.04 -9.93
N SER A 5 7.91 -0.32 -9.95
CA SER A 5 8.87 -0.38 -8.85
C SER A 5 8.36 0.46 -7.69
N MET A 6 8.37 -0.14 -6.50
CA MET A 6 8.01 0.48 -5.24
C MET A 6 9.29 0.71 -4.47
N ASP A 7 9.80 1.93 -4.49
CA ASP A 7 11.10 2.28 -3.92
C ASP A 7 11.00 3.28 -2.76
N TYR A 8 11.91 3.13 -1.81
CA TYR A 8 12.15 4.03 -0.69
C TYR A 8 13.65 4.03 -0.40
N LYS A 9 14.33 5.18 -0.51
CA LYS A 9 15.77 5.32 -0.32
C LYS A 9 16.60 4.30 -1.11
N ASP A 10 16.35 4.22 -2.42
CA ASP A 10 17.01 3.31 -3.37
C ASP A 10 16.83 1.80 -3.08
N LYS A 11 15.85 1.44 -2.23
CA LYS A 11 15.50 0.06 -1.89
C LYS A 11 14.04 -0.20 -2.22
N GLY A 12 13.70 -1.39 -2.69
CA GLY A 12 12.37 -1.60 -3.23
C GLY A 12 12.00 -2.99 -3.70
N PHE A 13 10.78 -3.08 -4.22
CA PHE A 13 10.21 -4.28 -4.82
C PHE A 13 9.31 -3.93 -5.99
N ILE A 14 9.17 -4.85 -6.94
CA ILE A 14 8.27 -4.73 -8.07
C ILE A 14 6.97 -5.44 -7.74
N THR A 15 5.84 -4.78 -7.96
CA THR A 15 4.51 -5.37 -7.81
C THR A 15 3.53 -4.68 -8.76
N SER A 16 2.29 -5.16 -8.82
CA SER A 16 1.25 -4.47 -9.57
C SER A 16 0.77 -3.20 -8.88
N ASP A 17 0.54 -2.19 -9.72
CA ASP A 17 -0.23 -0.98 -9.41
C ASP A 17 -1.53 -1.24 -8.65
N ILE A 18 -2.36 -2.19 -9.11
CA ILE A 18 -3.67 -2.53 -8.51
C ILE A 18 -3.53 -3.09 -7.10
N PHE A 19 -2.47 -3.86 -6.83
CA PHE A 19 -2.18 -4.43 -5.52
C PHE A 19 -1.70 -3.34 -4.55
N MET A 20 -0.87 -2.42 -5.04
CA MET A 20 -0.44 -1.26 -4.25
C MET A 20 -1.55 -0.26 -4.01
N GLN A 21 -2.49 -0.10 -4.93
CA GLN A 21 -3.69 0.70 -4.73
C GLN A 21 -4.54 0.15 -3.58
N LEU A 22 -4.70 -1.17 -3.48
CA LEU A 22 -5.37 -1.82 -2.34
C LEU A 22 -4.58 -1.62 -1.04
N ALA A 23 -3.25 -1.78 -1.07
CA ALA A 23 -2.43 -1.55 0.11
C ALA A 23 -2.53 -0.09 0.60
N LEU A 24 -2.40 0.87 -0.31
CA LEU A 24 -2.52 2.29 0.00
C LEU A 24 -3.91 2.67 0.49
N TYR A 25 -4.98 2.03 0.02
CA TYR A 25 -6.31 2.21 0.60
C TYR A 25 -6.32 1.90 2.11
N TYR A 26 -5.84 0.72 2.52
CA TYR A 26 -5.84 0.35 3.93
C TYR A 26 -4.90 1.21 4.78
N ILE A 27 -3.75 1.59 4.21
CA ILE A 27 -2.80 2.50 4.87
C ILE A 27 -3.46 3.87 5.08
N HIS A 28 -4.07 4.42 4.04
CA HIS A 28 -4.74 5.71 4.07
C HIS A 28 -5.85 5.78 5.13
N GLU A 29 -6.67 4.72 5.23
CA GLU A 29 -7.75 4.66 6.22
C GLU A 29 -7.25 4.77 7.67
N GLU A 30 -6.04 4.28 7.97
CA GLU A 30 -5.41 4.48 9.27
C GLU A 30 -4.68 5.82 9.36
N PHE A 31 -3.87 6.14 8.35
CA PHE A 31 -3.03 7.34 8.28
C PHE A 31 -3.83 8.64 8.44
N LYS A 32 -5.05 8.71 7.89
CA LYS A 32 -5.89 9.91 7.95
C LYS A 32 -6.35 10.30 9.36
N LYS A 33 -6.18 9.43 10.36
CA LYS A 33 -6.56 9.74 11.75
C LYS A 33 -5.73 10.90 12.31
N ASP A 34 -6.36 11.76 13.08
CA ASP A 34 -5.75 12.99 13.61
C ASP A 34 -4.60 12.76 14.59
N GLN A 35 -4.54 11.57 15.21
CA GLN A 35 -3.50 11.22 16.19
C GLN A 35 -2.07 11.18 15.61
N TYR A 36 -1.93 11.04 14.29
CA TYR A 36 -0.62 10.95 13.63
C TYR A 36 -0.15 12.33 13.15
N THR A 37 1.11 12.66 13.42
CA THR A 37 1.71 13.94 13.03
C THR A 37 2.82 13.72 12.00
N PHE A 38 2.69 14.37 10.85
CA PHE A 38 3.70 14.40 9.79
C PHE A 38 3.83 15.85 9.29
N ILE A 39 5.06 16.28 8.98
CA ILE A 39 5.38 17.60 8.43
C ILE A 39 4.64 17.82 7.11
N ARG A 40 4.51 16.77 6.29
CA ARG A 40 3.84 16.81 4.97
C ARG A 40 2.59 15.94 4.93
N LYS A 41 1.83 15.89 6.04
CA LYS A 41 0.64 15.02 6.17
C LYS A 41 -0.38 15.23 5.04
N GLU A 42 -0.69 16.47 4.70
CA GLU A 42 -1.65 16.81 3.64
C GLU A 42 -1.19 16.27 2.28
N VAL A 43 0.09 16.48 1.93
CA VAL A 43 0.68 15.99 0.67
C VAL A 43 0.61 14.46 0.58
N LEU A 44 0.97 13.76 1.65
CA LEU A 44 0.86 12.29 1.71
C LEU A 44 -0.60 11.83 1.60
N THR A 45 -1.53 12.54 2.24
CA THR A 45 -2.97 12.24 2.19
C THR A 45 -3.50 12.38 0.78
N ASP A 46 -3.20 13.49 0.11
CA ASP A 46 -3.63 13.76 -1.26
C ASP A 46 -3.02 12.75 -2.24
N TYR A 47 -1.74 12.45 -2.09
CA TYR A 47 -1.06 11.43 -2.90
C TYR A 47 -1.71 10.05 -2.75
N HIS A 48 -2.00 9.60 -1.52
CA HIS A 48 -2.73 8.34 -1.30
C HIS A 48 -4.07 8.35 -2.02
N LEU A 49 -4.83 9.44 -1.93
CA LEU A 49 -6.13 9.56 -2.59
C LEU A 49 -5.99 9.54 -4.12
N THR A 50 -4.99 10.19 -4.70
CA THR A 50 -4.69 10.16 -6.13
C THR A 50 -4.44 8.72 -6.60
N VAL A 51 -3.63 7.96 -5.86
CA VAL A 51 -3.40 6.54 -6.14
C VAL A 51 -4.69 5.73 -6.00
N ILE A 52 -5.41 5.85 -4.87
CA ILE A 52 -6.63 5.07 -4.59
C ILE A 52 -7.67 5.29 -5.68
N ASN A 53 -7.70 6.48 -6.29
CA ASN A 53 -8.60 6.85 -7.37
C ASN A 53 -8.10 6.49 -8.78
N GLY A 54 -7.02 5.71 -8.91
CA GLY A 54 -6.49 5.24 -10.19
C GLY A 54 -5.84 6.32 -11.05
N GLN A 55 -5.61 7.52 -10.48
CA GLN A 55 -5.09 8.66 -11.23
C GLN A 55 -3.60 8.55 -11.55
N MET A 56 -2.91 7.56 -10.97
CA MET A 56 -1.51 7.21 -11.25
C MET A 56 -1.36 5.98 -12.16
N GLY A 57 -2.43 5.52 -12.82
CA GLY A 57 -2.36 4.34 -13.72
C GLY A 57 -1.31 4.52 -14.83
N GLY A 58 -0.32 3.63 -14.89
CA GLY A 58 0.80 3.67 -15.85
C GLY A 58 1.90 4.69 -15.54
N TRP A 59 1.82 5.39 -14.40
CA TRP A 59 2.87 6.25 -13.87
C TRP A 59 2.84 6.25 -12.33
N PHE A 60 2.76 5.05 -11.76
CA PHE A 60 2.78 4.92 -10.30
C PHE A 60 4.22 5.12 -9.82
N ALA A 61 4.41 6.08 -8.91
CA ALA A 61 5.67 6.27 -8.20
C ALA A 61 5.38 6.22 -6.70
N PHE A 62 6.15 5.47 -5.92
CA PHE A 62 5.95 5.36 -4.46
C PHE A 62 6.61 6.54 -3.73
N LEU A 63 5.86 7.63 -3.54
CA LEU A 63 6.43 8.93 -3.14
C LEU A 63 6.65 9.09 -1.63
N TRP A 64 7.05 8.05 -0.90
CA TRP A 64 7.32 8.19 0.53
C TRP A 64 8.67 8.83 0.84
N ASP A 65 9.71 8.51 0.07
CA ASP A 65 11.05 9.07 0.26
C ASP A 65 11.08 10.62 0.28
N PRO A 66 10.44 11.34 -0.67
CA PRO A 66 10.44 12.80 -0.64
C PRO A 66 9.54 13.42 0.44
N TYR A 67 8.67 12.65 1.11
CA TYR A 67 7.61 13.19 1.98
C TYR A 67 7.64 12.72 3.45
N ILE A 68 8.24 11.58 3.74
CA ILE A 68 8.58 11.14 5.09
C ILE A 68 9.94 11.75 5.44
N SER A 69 9.92 12.76 6.29
CA SER A 69 10.99 13.75 6.39
C SER A 69 12.05 13.42 7.44
N ASN A 70 11.78 12.50 8.36
CA ASN A 70 12.69 12.15 9.45
C ASN A 70 12.36 10.80 10.09
N ALA A 71 13.29 10.30 10.91
CA ALA A 71 13.17 9.01 11.61
C ALA A 71 11.92 8.88 12.51
N SER A 72 11.40 9.98 13.07
CA SER A 72 10.18 9.93 13.88
C SER A 72 8.94 9.68 13.01
N GLU A 73 8.89 10.24 11.80
CA GLU A 73 7.83 9.99 10.83
C GLU A 73 7.94 8.57 10.25
N GLU A 74 9.15 8.08 10.00
CA GLU A 74 9.41 6.68 9.61
C GLU A 74 8.86 5.74 10.67
N GLN A 75 9.19 5.95 11.94
CA GLN A 75 8.67 5.15 13.05
C GLN A 75 7.14 5.22 13.16
N THR A 76 6.56 6.41 12.97
CA THR A 76 5.10 6.58 12.98
C THR A 76 4.45 5.81 11.82
N MET A 77 5.07 5.82 10.64
CA MET A 77 4.58 5.05 9.49
C MET A 77 4.71 3.54 9.74
N VAL A 78 5.80 3.08 10.35
CA VAL A 78 5.94 1.68 10.80
C VAL A 78 4.81 1.29 11.75
N GLU A 79 4.50 2.13 12.75
CA GLU A 79 3.38 1.89 13.67
C GLU A 79 2.03 1.79 12.94
N ILE A 80 1.77 2.68 12.00
CA ILE A 80 0.57 2.65 11.14
C ILE A 80 0.52 1.33 10.37
N LEU A 81 1.62 0.92 9.74
CA LEU A 81 1.69 -0.31 8.95
C LEU A 81 1.47 -1.56 9.82
N GLN A 82 2.04 -1.61 11.03
CA GLN A 82 1.79 -2.70 11.98
C GLN A 82 0.32 -2.78 12.41
N ILE A 83 -0.34 -1.63 12.63
CA ILE A 83 -1.77 -1.57 12.93
C ILE A 83 -2.60 -2.07 11.74
N VAL A 84 -2.28 -1.60 10.53
CA VAL A 84 -2.96 -2.02 9.30
C VAL A 84 -2.79 -3.51 9.05
N LYS A 85 -1.56 -4.03 9.15
CA LYS A 85 -1.25 -5.46 9.07
C LYS A 85 -2.09 -6.27 10.06
N THR A 86 -2.17 -5.82 11.30
CA THR A 86 -2.99 -6.46 12.34
C THR A 86 -4.48 -6.47 11.98
N LYS A 87 -5.01 -5.35 11.44
CA LYS A 87 -6.40 -5.29 10.97
C LYS A 87 -6.66 -6.24 9.81
N VAL A 88 -5.74 -6.30 8.84
CA VAL A 88 -5.84 -7.19 7.68
C VAL A 88 -5.80 -8.66 8.13
N TYR A 89 -4.89 -9.01 9.03
CA TYR A 89 -4.79 -10.35 9.62
C TYR A 89 -6.10 -10.79 10.29
N HIS A 90 -6.76 -9.90 11.03
CA HIS A 90 -8.04 -10.20 11.68
C HIS A 90 -9.22 -10.38 10.72
N LYS A 91 -9.07 -10.11 9.41
CA LYS A 91 -10.09 -10.43 8.40
C LYS A 91 -10.14 -11.93 8.07
N GLY A 92 -9.18 -12.72 8.57
CA GLY A 92 -9.07 -14.15 8.30
C GLY A 92 -8.29 -14.42 7.02
N THR A 93 -8.63 -15.49 6.29
CA THR A 93 -7.87 -15.92 5.10
C THR A 93 -8.01 -14.98 3.91
N ASN A 94 -9.17 -14.34 3.74
CA ASN A 94 -9.46 -13.50 2.58
C ASN A 94 -10.19 -12.22 2.99
N ILE A 95 -9.86 -11.12 2.32
CA ILE A 95 -10.70 -9.94 2.20
C ILE A 95 -11.87 -10.33 1.29
N THR A 96 -13.09 -10.16 1.80
CA THR A 96 -14.29 -10.57 1.07
C THR A 96 -14.53 -9.73 -0.16
N LEU A 97 -15.18 -10.32 -1.18
CA LEU A 97 -15.61 -9.58 -2.37
C LEU A 97 -16.49 -8.37 -2.00
N THR A 98 -17.41 -8.54 -1.04
CA THR A 98 -18.28 -7.45 -0.57
C THR A 98 -17.48 -6.27 -0.04
N GLU A 99 -16.41 -6.53 0.72
CA GLU A 99 -15.53 -5.47 1.22
C GLU A 99 -14.77 -4.79 0.08
N LEU A 100 -14.17 -5.56 -0.82
CA LEU A 100 -13.43 -5.02 -1.97
C LEU A 100 -14.34 -4.15 -2.87
N GLN A 101 -15.58 -4.59 -3.08
CA GLN A 101 -16.57 -3.85 -3.86
C GLN A 101 -17.10 -2.61 -3.12
N ALA A 102 -17.01 -2.57 -1.79
CA ALA A 102 -17.40 -1.40 -0.99
C ALA A 102 -16.31 -0.30 -0.93
N ILE A 103 -15.06 -0.57 -1.32
CA ILE A 103 -13.97 0.42 -1.31
C ILE A 103 -14.35 1.63 -2.19
N PRO A 104 -14.37 2.87 -1.65
CA PRO A 104 -14.70 4.05 -2.43
C PRO A 104 -13.53 4.44 -3.33
N THR A 105 -13.67 4.19 -4.63
CA THR A 105 -12.71 4.63 -5.66
C THR A 105 -13.46 4.96 -6.94
N VAL A 106 -12.96 5.96 -7.67
CA VAL A 106 -13.44 6.30 -9.02
C VAL A 106 -12.78 5.43 -10.11
N ASP A 107 -11.78 4.65 -9.75
CA ASP A 107 -11.11 3.72 -10.64
C ASP A 107 -12.02 2.54 -10.96
N GLY A 108 -12.54 2.51 -12.19
CA GLY A 108 -13.39 1.42 -12.67
C GLY A 108 -12.65 0.09 -12.78
N ASP A 109 -11.35 0.13 -13.09
CA ASP A 109 -10.54 -1.07 -13.28
C ASP A 109 -10.32 -1.78 -11.96
N PHE A 110 -10.21 -1.05 -10.84
CA PHE A 110 -10.14 -1.61 -9.50
C PHE A 110 -11.24 -2.64 -9.24
N LYS A 111 -12.49 -2.32 -9.59
CA LYS A 111 -13.63 -3.23 -9.35
C LYS A 111 -13.65 -4.42 -10.29
N ILE A 112 -13.14 -4.24 -11.52
CA ILE A 112 -13.02 -5.29 -12.52
C ILE A 112 -11.96 -6.31 -12.09
N PHE A 113 -10.83 -5.83 -11.57
CA PHE A 113 -9.74 -6.64 -11.08
C PHE A 113 -10.10 -7.33 -9.75
N TYR A 114 -10.68 -6.61 -8.78
CA TYR A 114 -11.11 -7.19 -7.51
C TYR A 114 -12.53 -7.79 -7.56
N ASN A 115 -12.76 -8.71 -8.51
CA ASN A 115 -14.04 -9.40 -8.72
C ASN A 115 -14.20 -10.73 -7.94
N LYS A 116 -13.18 -11.14 -7.19
CA LYS A 116 -13.16 -12.30 -6.29
C LYS A 116 -12.47 -11.94 -4.96
N PRO A 117 -12.67 -12.73 -3.88
CA PRO A 117 -11.98 -12.50 -2.63
C PRO A 117 -10.46 -12.47 -2.80
N PHE A 118 -9.80 -11.59 -2.04
CA PHE A 118 -8.36 -11.38 -2.11
C PHE A 118 -7.67 -11.94 -0.86
N PRO A 119 -6.54 -12.66 -0.95
CA PRO A 119 -5.91 -13.23 0.24
C PRO A 119 -5.30 -12.16 1.11
N THR A 120 -5.56 -12.25 2.40
CA THR A 120 -4.92 -11.36 3.36
C THR A 120 -3.42 -11.56 3.41
N SER A 121 -2.93 -12.78 3.14
CA SER A 121 -1.50 -13.11 3.11
C SER A 121 -0.73 -12.28 2.08
N GLU A 122 -1.30 -12.05 0.89
CA GLU A 122 -0.64 -11.28 -0.16
C GLU A 122 -0.54 -9.80 0.21
N LEU A 123 -1.58 -9.24 0.83
CA LEU A 123 -1.54 -7.87 1.34
C LEU A 123 -0.54 -7.74 2.51
N ILE A 124 -0.50 -8.73 3.39
CA ILE A 124 0.45 -8.76 4.52
C ILE A 124 1.89 -8.80 4.03
N LYS A 125 2.22 -9.55 2.96
CA LYS A 125 3.56 -9.54 2.36
C LYS A 125 4.00 -8.15 1.92
N MET A 126 3.10 -7.40 1.27
CA MET A 126 3.39 -6.02 0.86
C MET A 126 3.63 -5.12 2.07
N LEU A 127 2.77 -5.21 3.10
CA LEU A 127 2.94 -4.43 4.33
C LEU A 127 4.25 -4.76 5.04
N ASP A 128 4.65 -6.04 5.08
CA ASP A 128 5.92 -6.47 5.68
C ASP A 128 7.14 -5.97 4.94
N ALA A 129 7.08 -5.89 3.61
CA ALA A 129 8.15 -5.28 2.81
C ALA A 129 8.27 -3.78 3.09
N LEU A 130 7.14 -3.06 3.10
CA LEU A 130 7.12 -1.62 3.42
C LEU A 130 7.67 -1.33 4.82
N ILE A 131 7.37 -2.18 5.81
CA ILE A 131 7.91 -2.07 7.17
C ILE A 131 9.43 -2.25 7.15
N GLN A 132 9.93 -3.32 6.54
CA GLN A 132 11.38 -3.57 6.43
C GLN A 132 12.11 -2.45 5.68
N MET A 133 11.49 -1.85 4.65
CA MET A 133 12.05 -0.72 3.92
C MET A 133 12.19 0.53 4.80
N LEU A 134 11.20 0.81 5.65
CA LEU A 134 11.25 1.93 6.59
C LEU A 134 12.22 1.68 7.75
N GLU A 135 12.33 0.43 8.22
CA GLU A 135 13.24 0.03 9.30
C GLU A 135 14.71 -0.08 8.81
N GLY A 136 14.92 -0.12 7.49
CA GLY A 136 16.24 -0.26 6.88
C GLY A 136 16.75 -1.71 6.80
N ASP A 137 15.90 -2.69 7.08
CA ASP A 137 16.19 -4.12 7.02
C ASP A 137 15.97 -4.70 5.62
N TRP A 138 15.38 -3.94 4.69
CA TRP A 138 15.18 -4.35 3.31
C TRP A 138 16.45 -4.19 2.46
N GLU A 139 17.04 -5.30 2.03
CA GLU A 139 18.32 -5.29 1.32
C GLU A 139 18.19 -5.15 -0.21
N TYR A 140 17.00 -5.41 -0.77
CA TYR A 140 16.78 -5.50 -2.22
C TYR A 140 16.45 -4.16 -2.86
N GLU A 141 16.86 -3.99 -4.11
CA GLU A 141 16.60 -2.77 -4.91
C GLU A 141 15.37 -3.00 -5.82
N ASP A 142 15.32 -4.14 -6.52
CA ASP A 142 14.26 -4.50 -7.46
C ASP A 142 13.74 -5.93 -7.20
N TYR A 143 13.35 -6.25 -5.96
CA TYR A 143 12.82 -7.58 -5.65
C TYR A 143 11.47 -7.80 -6.36
N ASP A 144 11.40 -8.76 -7.28
CA ASP A 144 10.12 -9.16 -7.88
C ASP A 144 9.24 -9.81 -6.80
N MET A 145 8.26 -9.06 -6.30
CA MET A 145 7.33 -9.56 -5.33
C MET A 145 6.37 -10.51 -6.04
N HIS A 146 6.64 -11.81 -5.89
CA HIS A 146 5.72 -12.86 -6.28
C HIS A 146 4.47 -12.82 -5.40
N ILE A 147 3.53 -12.00 -5.81
CA ILE A 147 2.13 -12.08 -5.42
C ILE A 147 1.49 -13.15 -6.29
N ASP A 148 0.58 -13.93 -5.74
CA ASP A 148 -0.17 -14.89 -6.55
C ASP A 148 -1.00 -14.14 -7.60
N TYR A 149 -0.48 -14.02 -8.82
CA TYR A 149 -1.15 -13.31 -9.89
C TYR A 149 -2.30 -14.14 -10.50
N TYR A 150 -2.47 -15.42 -10.11
CA TYR A 150 -3.62 -16.24 -10.52
C TYR A 150 -4.94 -15.80 -9.84
N TYR A 151 -4.88 -14.76 -8.99
CA TYR A 151 -6.03 -13.95 -8.62
C TYR A 151 -6.57 -13.06 -9.76
N PHE A 152 -6.14 -13.23 -11.01
CA PHE A 152 -6.82 -12.69 -12.19
C PHE A 152 -7.27 -13.80 -13.13
#